data_AF-A0A924Y677-F1
#
_entry.id   AF-A0A924Y677-F1
#
_cell.length_a   1.000
_cell.length_b   1.000
_cell.length_c   1.000
_cell.angle_alpha   90.00
_cell.angle_beta   90.00
_cell.angle_gamma   90.00
#
_symmetry.space_group_name_H-M   'P 1'
#
loop_
_entity.id
_entity.type
_entity.pdbx_description
1 polymer ?
#
loop_
_entity_poly.entity_id
_entity_poly.type
_entity_poly.pdbx_seq_one_letter_code
_entity_poly.pdbx_strand_id
1 'polypeptide(L)'
;MPDPDRYLTSQVPHLPRALFRVLPSMATHTCHNDDGVPFRKECQRTEIPHLFEHLVLELQSQAQTATVLRGDTEWNWRETPRGFFTVTVDYDNELLVIGAIKLAERMIVAMDLNDVDALDMPVEIARLCDLARIGREMEPMTFGFSAGNRVGEPGAEPHPSEAVLPVPRSRRRVPRRTWSSVTFRPAVEEETEPLSMASPGG
;
A
#
# COMPACT_ATOMS: atom_id res chain seq x y z
N MET A 1 19.29 17.31 -1.39
CA MET A 1 18.10 16.58 -1.90
C MET A 1 17.71 15.54 -0.87
N PRO A 2 16.43 15.43 -0.45
CA PRO A 2 16.00 14.30 0.37
C PRO A 2 16.02 13.02 -0.46
N ASP A 3 16.57 11.96 0.13
CA ASP A 3 16.97 10.71 -0.49
C ASP A 3 15.77 9.73 -0.60
N PRO A 4 15.43 9.21 -1.80
CA PRO A 4 14.39 8.18 -1.95
C PRO A 4 14.69 6.91 -1.15
N ASP A 5 15.95 6.67 -0.80
CA ASP A 5 16.32 5.54 0.04
C ASP A 5 15.66 5.62 1.42
N ARG A 6 15.24 6.81 1.90
CA ARG A 6 14.59 7.06 3.21
C ARG A 6 13.29 6.28 3.47
N TYR A 7 12.75 5.61 2.46
CA TYR A 7 11.49 4.87 2.57
C TYR A 7 11.68 3.39 2.23
N LEU A 8 12.89 2.86 2.33
CA LEU A 8 13.20 1.46 2.01
C LEU A 8 13.30 0.59 3.26
N THR A 9 12.79 -0.65 3.16
CA THR A 9 12.94 -1.68 4.19
C THR A 9 14.41 -2.01 4.50
N SER A 10 15.34 -1.77 3.57
CA SER A 10 16.77 -1.97 3.80
C SER A 10 17.36 -1.04 4.85
N GLN A 11 16.68 0.08 5.16
CA GLN A 11 17.09 0.98 6.24
C GLN A 11 16.62 0.52 7.62
N VAL A 12 15.69 -0.44 7.65
CA VAL A 12 15.11 -1.02 8.86
C VAL A 12 15.25 -2.56 8.79
N PRO A 13 16.46 -3.13 8.86
CA PRO A 13 16.70 -4.54 8.50
C PRO A 13 15.99 -5.57 9.41
N HIS A 14 15.57 -5.17 10.61
CA HIS A 14 14.79 -6.02 11.51
C HIS A 14 13.33 -6.16 11.06
N LEU A 15 12.80 -5.20 10.31
CA LEU A 15 11.40 -5.17 9.91
C LEU A 15 11.02 -6.38 9.02
N PRO A 16 11.74 -6.72 7.93
CA PRO A 16 11.43 -7.94 7.16
C PRO A 16 11.58 -9.23 7.98
N ARG A 17 12.48 -9.26 8.98
CA ARG A 17 12.67 -10.45 9.85
C ARG A 17 11.50 -10.62 10.81
N ALA A 18 11.03 -9.51 11.38
CA ALA A 18 9.87 -9.49 12.25
C ALA A 18 8.60 -9.87 11.46
N LEU A 19 8.44 -9.32 10.25
CA LEU A 19 7.34 -9.61 9.34
C LEU A 19 7.15 -11.11 9.13
N PHE A 20 8.18 -11.83 8.67
CA PHE A 20 8.04 -13.26 8.37
C PHE A 20 7.93 -14.17 9.61
N ARG A 21 8.22 -13.63 10.81
CA ARG A 21 7.93 -14.34 12.07
C ARG A 21 6.44 -14.27 12.39
N VAL A 22 5.83 -13.12 12.15
CA VAL A 22 4.43 -12.82 12.48
C VAL A 22 3.48 -13.32 11.38
N LEU A 23 3.85 -13.14 10.11
CA LEU A 23 3.09 -13.51 8.92
C LEU A 23 3.95 -14.36 7.96
N PRO A 24 4.21 -15.63 8.28
CA PRO A 24 5.10 -16.48 7.48
C PRO A 24 4.56 -16.76 6.07
N SER A 25 3.25 -16.78 5.88
CA SER A 25 2.57 -16.95 4.58
C SER A 25 2.96 -15.88 3.56
N MET A 26 3.30 -14.66 3.98
CA MET A 26 3.72 -13.59 3.06
C MET A 26 4.94 -13.97 2.22
N ALA A 27 5.77 -14.90 2.69
CA ALA A 27 6.94 -15.37 1.96
C ALA A 27 6.59 -16.01 0.61
N THR A 28 5.35 -16.47 0.42
CA THR A 28 4.88 -17.11 -0.82
C THR A 28 4.18 -16.15 -1.77
N HIS A 29 4.04 -14.87 -1.41
CA HIS A 29 3.41 -13.90 -2.29
C HIS A 29 4.18 -13.77 -3.61
N THR A 30 3.41 -13.79 -4.69
CA THR A 30 3.94 -13.47 -6.02
C THR A 30 3.94 -11.95 -6.17
N CYS A 31 5.12 -11.38 -6.40
CA CYS A 31 5.29 -9.97 -6.73
C CYS A 31 5.71 -9.87 -8.19
N HIS A 32 5.11 -8.96 -8.95
CA HIS A 32 5.55 -8.64 -10.30
C HIS A 32 6.49 -7.44 -10.25
N ASN A 33 7.67 -7.66 -9.68
CA ASN A 33 8.77 -6.68 -9.68
C ASN A 33 9.62 -6.81 -10.96
N ASP A 34 10.44 -5.80 -11.23
CA ASP A 34 11.24 -5.73 -12.46
C ASP A 34 12.29 -6.86 -12.53
N ASP A 35 12.67 -7.41 -11.37
CA ASP A 35 13.66 -8.48 -11.22
C ASP A 35 13.05 -9.90 -11.24
N GLY A 36 11.72 -10.02 -11.29
CA GLY A 36 10.99 -11.30 -11.25
C GLY A 36 11.25 -12.15 -10.00
N VAL A 37 11.63 -11.53 -8.87
CA VAL A 37 11.98 -12.22 -7.63
C VAL A 37 10.77 -12.43 -6.72
N PRO A 38 10.72 -13.51 -5.91
CA PRO A 38 9.65 -13.71 -4.95
C PRO A 38 9.63 -12.61 -3.88
N PHE A 39 8.46 -12.33 -3.32
CA PHE A 39 8.30 -11.25 -2.33
C PHE A 39 9.24 -11.39 -1.12
N ARG A 40 9.54 -12.62 -0.69
CA ARG A 40 10.51 -12.87 0.39
C ARG A 40 11.87 -12.20 0.17
N LYS A 41 12.34 -12.18 -1.09
CA LYS A 41 13.61 -11.56 -1.47
C LYS A 41 13.43 -10.05 -1.68
N GLU A 42 12.37 -9.65 -2.36
CA GLU A 42 12.03 -8.25 -2.64
C GLU A 42 11.89 -7.43 -1.35
N CYS A 43 11.20 -7.99 -0.35
CA CYS A 43 10.91 -7.32 0.92
C CYS A 43 12.17 -6.90 1.69
N GLN A 44 13.35 -7.45 1.40
CA GLN A 44 14.60 -7.03 2.03
C GLN A 44 15.06 -5.63 1.60
N ARG A 45 14.60 -5.15 0.44
CA ARG A 45 14.97 -3.85 -0.12
C ARG A 45 13.85 -3.36 -1.05
N THR A 46 12.71 -3.06 -0.47
CA THR A 46 11.53 -2.51 -1.15
C THR A 46 11.05 -1.26 -0.42
N GLU A 47 10.23 -0.43 -1.06
CA GLU A 47 9.61 0.73 -0.42
C GLU A 47 8.58 0.29 0.63
N ILE A 48 8.52 0.99 1.77
CA ILE A 48 7.55 0.73 2.85
C ILE A 48 6.10 0.69 2.34
N PRO A 49 5.66 1.56 1.39
CA PRO A 49 4.31 1.48 0.81
C PRO A 49 4.04 0.21 0.00
N HIS A 50 5.05 -0.37 -0.66
CA HIS A 50 4.90 -1.64 -1.37
C HIS A 50 4.80 -2.82 -0.39
N LEU A 51 5.53 -2.79 0.72
CA LEU A 51 5.28 -3.72 1.82
C LEU A 51 3.88 -3.54 2.40
N PHE A 52 3.44 -2.29 2.61
CA PHE A 52 2.11 -1.97 3.13
C PHE A 52 1.00 -2.57 2.25
N GLU A 53 1.12 -2.43 0.93
CA GLU A 53 0.23 -3.09 -0.03
C GLU A 53 0.12 -4.60 0.25
N HIS A 54 1.25 -5.31 0.29
CA HIS A 54 1.28 -6.74 0.54
C HIS A 54 0.69 -7.14 1.89
N LEU A 55 0.89 -6.33 2.95
CA LEU A 55 0.27 -6.52 4.25
C LEU A 55 -1.25 -6.44 4.16
N VAL A 56 -1.78 -5.40 3.50
CA VAL A 56 -3.23 -5.24 3.35
C VAL A 56 -3.84 -6.41 2.59
N LEU A 57 -3.20 -6.89 1.51
CA LEU A 57 -3.66 -8.06 0.77
C LEU A 57 -3.64 -9.32 1.63
N GLU A 58 -2.58 -9.56 2.40
CA GLU A 58 -2.48 -10.73 3.28
C GLU A 58 -3.53 -10.72 4.39
N LEU A 59 -3.73 -9.57 5.04
CA LEU A 59 -4.69 -9.45 6.13
C LEU A 59 -6.13 -9.69 5.65
N GLN A 60 -6.46 -9.24 4.44
CA GLN A 60 -7.73 -9.56 3.80
C GLN A 60 -7.85 -11.07 3.52
N SER A 61 -6.78 -11.70 3.01
CA SER A 61 -6.75 -13.13 2.66
C SER A 61 -6.96 -14.05 3.86
N GLN A 62 -6.45 -13.66 5.04
CA GLN A 62 -6.62 -14.44 6.27
C GLN A 62 -8.01 -14.29 6.88
N ALA A 63 -8.64 -13.13 6.74
CA ALA A 63 -9.94 -12.84 7.36
C ALA A 63 -11.13 -13.33 6.52
N GLN A 64 -10.95 -13.50 5.22
CA GLN A 64 -11.98 -14.07 4.35
C GLN A 64 -11.36 -14.80 3.16
N THR A 65 -12.06 -15.83 2.68
CA THR A 65 -11.75 -16.43 1.38
C THR A 65 -12.09 -15.43 0.29
N ALA A 66 -11.10 -14.67 -0.15
CA ALA A 66 -11.22 -13.73 -1.26
C ALA A 66 -10.95 -14.40 -2.60
N THR A 67 -11.40 -13.75 -3.67
CA THR A 67 -10.82 -14.00 -5.00
C THR A 67 -9.34 -13.59 -5.02
N VAL A 68 -8.63 -13.82 -6.14
CA VAL A 68 -7.23 -13.38 -6.27
C VAL A 68 -7.16 -11.86 -6.11
N LEU A 69 -6.74 -11.40 -4.94
CA LEU A 69 -6.55 -9.99 -4.65
C LEU A 69 -5.27 -9.49 -5.32
N ARG A 70 -5.31 -8.26 -5.85
CA ARG A 70 -4.16 -7.59 -6.44
C ARG A 70 -4.00 -6.23 -5.79
N GLY A 71 -2.76 -5.75 -5.80
CA GLY A 71 -2.44 -4.39 -5.44
C GLY A 71 -1.48 -3.79 -6.46
N ASP A 72 -1.33 -2.48 -6.36
CA ASP A 72 -0.32 -1.74 -7.10
C ASP A 72 0.14 -0.53 -6.28
N THR A 73 1.45 -0.33 -6.24
CA THR A 73 2.10 0.79 -5.57
C THR A 73 2.81 1.64 -6.63
N GLU A 74 2.33 2.87 -6.80
CA GLU A 74 2.85 3.82 -7.77
C GLU A 74 3.38 5.10 -7.09
N TRP A 75 4.35 5.74 -7.73
CA TRP A 75 4.81 7.07 -7.37
C TRP A 75 5.27 7.84 -8.61
N ASN A 76 5.07 9.16 -8.60
CA ASN A 76 5.54 10.04 -9.65
C ASN A 76 6.14 11.32 -9.06
N TRP A 77 7.43 11.29 -8.74
CA TRP A 77 8.15 12.43 -8.14
C TRP A 77 8.26 13.68 -9.03
N ARG A 78 7.82 13.60 -10.29
CA ARG A 78 7.70 14.79 -11.15
C ARG A 78 6.38 15.53 -10.90
N GLU A 79 5.34 14.81 -10.48
CA GLU A 79 3.98 15.32 -10.30
C GLU A 79 3.56 15.41 -8.83
N THR A 80 4.11 14.55 -7.97
CA THR A 80 3.85 14.52 -6.53
C THR A 80 5.11 14.85 -5.72
N PRO A 81 4.95 15.46 -4.51
CA PRO A 81 6.06 15.65 -3.60
C PRO A 81 6.80 14.32 -3.32
N ARG A 82 8.12 14.38 -3.12
CA ARG A 82 8.88 13.17 -2.77
C ARG A 82 8.35 12.56 -1.47
N GLY A 83 8.22 11.24 -1.45
CA GLY A 83 7.64 10.50 -0.33
C GLY A 83 6.12 10.29 -0.41
N PHE A 84 5.45 10.82 -1.44
CA PHE A 84 4.04 10.54 -1.73
C PHE A 84 3.84 9.30 -2.62
N PHE A 85 3.33 8.24 -2.03
CA PHE A 85 3.02 7.01 -2.75
C PHE A 85 1.50 6.86 -2.90
N THR A 86 1.08 6.26 -4.00
CA THR A 86 -0.30 5.82 -4.21
C THR A 86 -0.34 4.32 -4.14
N VAL A 87 -1.05 3.78 -3.15
CA VAL A 87 -1.27 2.34 -3.01
C VAL A 87 -2.73 2.05 -3.35
N THR A 88 -2.94 1.14 -4.30
CA THR A 88 -4.27 0.66 -4.70
C THR A 88 -4.35 -0.81 -4.36
N VAL A 89 -5.46 -1.27 -3.80
CA VAL A 89 -5.72 -2.68 -3.49
C VAL A 89 -7.12 -3.06 -3.91
N ASP A 90 -7.26 -4.27 -4.45
CA ASP A 90 -8.57 -4.89 -4.67
C ASP A 90 -9.19 -5.27 -3.32
N TYR A 91 -10.51 -5.18 -3.24
CA TYR A 91 -11.29 -5.61 -2.09
C TYR A 91 -12.69 -6.07 -2.51
N ASP A 92 -13.17 -7.12 -1.86
CA ASP A 92 -14.56 -7.59 -1.96
C ASP A 92 -15.42 -7.06 -0.80
N ASN A 93 -14.80 -6.56 0.28
CA ASN A 93 -15.50 -6.12 1.48
C ASN A 93 -14.88 -4.83 2.02
N GLU A 94 -15.65 -3.74 1.94
CA GLU A 94 -15.17 -2.38 2.27
C GLU A 94 -14.77 -2.24 3.75
N LEU A 95 -15.54 -2.82 4.67
CA LEU A 95 -15.21 -2.75 6.10
C LEU A 95 -13.96 -3.54 6.43
N LEU A 96 -13.78 -4.71 5.80
CA LEU A 96 -12.59 -5.50 5.97
C LEU A 96 -11.35 -4.76 5.48
N VAL A 97 -11.38 -4.19 4.27
CA VAL A 97 -10.18 -3.52 3.72
C VAL A 97 -9.78 -2.31 4.56
N ILE A 98 -10.74 -1.54 5.09
CA ILE A 98 -10.45 -0.42 6.01
C ILE A 98 -9.81 -0.93 7.30
N GLY A 99 -10.29 -2.06 7.84
CA GLY A 99 -9.69 -2.72 9.00
C GLY A 99 -8.27 -3.20 8.73
N ALA A 100 -8.06 -3.83 7.58
CA ALA A 100 -6.76 -4.34 7.14
C ALA A 100 -5.73 -3.20 6.94
N ILE A 101 -6.14 -2.08 6.33
CA ILE A 101 -5.32 -0.85 6.19
C ILE A 101 -4.83 -0.36 7.55
N LYS A 102 -5.74 -0.24 8.53
CA LYS A 102 -5.39 0.24 9.88
C LYS A 102 -4.50 -0.74 10.63
N LEU A 103 -4.71 -2.04 10.46
CA LEU A 103 -3.85 -3.04 11.09
C LEU A 103 -2.47 -3.07 10.43
N ALA A 104 -2.37 -3.01 9.11
CA ALA A 104 -1.10 -2.96 8.39
C ALA A 104 -0.24 -1.77 8.82
N GLU A 105 -0.83 -0.59 9.02
CA GLU A 105 -0.16 0.59 9.56
C GLU A 105 0.42 0.30 10.96
N ARG A 106 -0.41 -0.21 11.89
CA ARG A 106 0.04 -0.58 13.25
C ARG A 106 1.14 -1.64 13.22
N MET A 107 1.06 -2.61 12.31
CA MET A 107 2.09 -3.64 12.12
C MET A 107 3.42 -3.04 11.71
N ILE A 108 3.44 -2.12 10.74
CA ILE A 108 4.67 -1.44 10.33
C ILE A 108 5.28 -0.67 11.49
N VAL A 109 4.47 0.10 12.23
CA VAL A 109 4.93 0.85 13.40
C VAL A 109 5.50 -0.08 14.48
N ALA A 110 4.79 -1.16 14.82
CA ALA A 110 5.26 -2.13 15.81
C ALA A 110 6.56 -2.84 15.37
N MET A 111 6.68 -3.19 14.10
CA MET A 111 7.91 -3.78 13.56
C MET A 111 9.08 -2.79 13.55
N ASP A 112 8.83 -1.53 13.19
CA ASP A 112 9.85 -0.48 13.20
C ASP A 112 10.38 -0.22 14.61
N LEU A 113 9.49 -0.16 15.60
CA LEU A 113 9.83 -0.06 17.03
C LEU A 113 10.37 -1.36 17.64
N ASN A 114 10.41 -2.45 16.86
CA ASN A 114 10.79 -3.79 17.31
C ASN A 114 9.97 -4.28 18.53
N ASP A 115 8.69 -3.93 18.56
CA ASP A 115 7.70 -4.26 19.59
C ASP A 115 6.52 -5.05 18.97
N VAL A 116 6.84 -6.07 18.18
CA VAL A 116 5.82 -6.91 17.52
C VAL A 116 4.98 -7.72 18.50
N ASP A 117 5.49 -7.96 19.71
CA ASP A 117 4.78 -8.70 20.75
C ASP A 117 3.61 -7.88 21.33
N ALA A 118 3.57 -6.57 21.11
CA ALA A 118 2.41 -5.73 21.42
C ALA A 118 1.19 -6.03 20.52
N LEU A 119 1.37 -6.75 19.41
CA LEU A 119 0.29 -7.14 18.49
C LEU A 119 -0.08 -8.61 18.70
N ASP A 120 -1.22 -8.84 19.34
CA ASP A 120 -1.84 -10.17 19.41
C ASP A 120 -2.52 -10.49 18.06
N MET A 121 -1.75 -11.05 17.12
CA MET A 121 -2.26 -11.33 15.78
C MET A 121 -3.49 -12.23 15.74
N PRO A 122 -3.59 -13.33 16.50
CA PRO A 122 -4.83 -14.10 16.58
C PRO A 122 -6.06 -13.25 16.92
N VAL A 123 -5.93 -12.33 17.89
CA VAL A 123 -7.01 -11.40 18.25
C VAL A 123 -7.28 -10.39 17.14
N GLU A 124 -6.25 -9.83 16.51
CA GLU A 124 -6.41 -8.86 15.43
C GLU A 124 -7.06 -9.49 14.18
N ILE A 125 -6.67 -10.71 13.81
CA ILE A 125 -7.30 -11.47 12.71
C ILE A 125 -8.75 -11.80 13.06
N ALA A 126 -9.06 -12.20 14.30
CA ALA A 126 -10.44 -12.43 14.72
C ALA A 126 -11.32 -11.18 14.57
N ARG A 127 -10.79 -9.99 14.90
CA ARG A 127 -11.48 -8.70 14.67
C ARG A 127 -11.70 -8.43 13.19
N LEU A 128 -10.74 -8.75 12.32
CA LEU A 128 -10.92 -8.63 10.87
C LEU A 128 -12.00 -9.60 10.35
N CYS A 129 -12.06 -10.84 10.87
CA CYS A 129 -13.14 -11.78 10.56
C CYS A 129 -14.52 -11.24 10.96
N ASP A 130 -14.62 -10.59 12.11
CA ASP A 130 -15.84 -9.92 12.56
C ASP A 130 -16.25 -8.77 11.62
N LEU A 131 -15.29 -7.93 11.21
CA LEU A 131 -15.55 -6.88 10.21
C LEU A 131 -16.01 -7.46 8.87
N ALA A 132 -15.38 -8.54 8.41
CA ALA A 132 -15.77 -9.22 7.19
C ALA A 132 -17.20 -9.77 7.28
N ARG A 133 -17.56 -10.39 8.42
CA ARG A 133 -18.92 -10.87 8.68
C ARG A 133 -19.94 -9.73 8.67
N ILE A 134 -19.67 -8.67 9.42
CA ILE A 134 -20.53 -7.49 9.52
C ILE A 134 -20.71 -6.84 8.14
N GLY A 135 -19.63 -6.69 7.36
CA GLY A 135 -19.68 -6.14 6.00
C GLY A 135 -20.61 -6.94 5.08
N ARG A 136 -20.52 -8.29 5.09
CA ARG A 136 -21.42 -9.15 4.30
C ARG A 136 -22.88 -9.05 4.74
N GLU A 137 -23.13 -8.92 6.03
CA GLU A 137 -24.49 -8.74 6.57
C GLU A 137 -25.12 -7.40 6.15
N MET A 138 -24.30 -6.39 5.88
CA MET A 138 -24.74 -5.07 5.39
C MET A 138 -24.84 -4.96 3.87
N GLU A 139 -24.32 -5.94 3.11
CA GLU A 139 -24.42 -5.95 1.64
C GLU A 139 -25.78 -6.31 0.98
N PRO A 140 -26.93 -6.59 1.67
CA PRO A 140 -28.20 -6.76 0.95
C PRO A 140 -28.98 -5.44 0.77
N MET A 141 -28.31 -4.28 0.58
CA MET A 141 -29.05 -3.02 0.42
C MET A 141 -28.34 -1.90 -0.38
N THR A 142 -27.74 -2.19 -1.53
CA THR A 142 -27.34 -1.12 -2.48
C THR A 142 -27.67 -1.45 -3.94
N PHE A 143 -28.78 -0.85 -4.37
CA PHE A 143 -29.16 -0.36 -5.71
C PHE A 143 -28.31 -0.80 -6.92
N GLY A 144 -28.92 -1.63 -7.76
CA GLY A 144 -28.48 -1.84 -9.13
C GLY A 144 -28.57 -0.56 -9.95
N PHE A 145 -27.42 0.08 -10.17
CA PHE A 145 -27.27 0.99 -11.31
C PHE A 145 -27.04 0.16 -12.57
N SER A 146 -28.14 -0.13 -13.27
CA SER A 146 -28.10 -0.60 -14.66
C SER A 146 -27.63 0.56 -15.54
N ALA A 147 -26.35 0.58 -15.90
CA ALA A 147 -25.84 1.47 -16.94
C ALA A 147 -26.28 0.95 -18.31
N GLY A 148 -27.31 1.60 -18.87
CA GLY A 148 -27.80 1.35 -20.22
C GLY A 148 -26.82 1.81 -21.31
N ASN A 149 -26.46 0.88 -22.19
CA ASN A 149 -26.47 0.92 -23.67
C ASN A 149 -25.96 2.16 -24.45
N ARG A 150 -24.95 1.94 -25.35
CA ARG A 150 -24.83 2.32 -26.80
C ARG A 150 -23.35 2.19 -27.27
N VAL A 151 -22.95 1.23 -28.13
CA VAL A 151 -23.01 1.11 -29.62
C VAL A 151 -21.92 1.90 -30.41
N GLY A 152 -20.98 1.15 -31.03
CA GLY A 152 -20.25 1.34 -32.33
C GLY A 152 -19.37 2.60 -32.55
N GLU A 153 -18.25 2.63 -33.29
CA GLU A 153 -17.46 1.74 -34.18
C GLU A 153 -16.26 2.61 -34.73
N PRO A 154 -15.34 2.19 -35.63
CA PRO A 154 -13.87 2.26 -35.41
C PRO A 154 -13.02 3.09 -36.43
N GLY A 155 -11.70 3.19 -36.16
CA GLY A 155 -10.63 3.14 -37.18
C GLY A 155 -9.81 4.41 -37.49
N ALA A 156 -8.48 4.37 -37.26
CA ALA A 156 -7.41 4.87 -38.16
C ALA A 156 -6.00 4.76 -37.53
N GLU A 157 -5.04 4.21 -38.28
CA GLU A 157 -3.58 4.15 -38.09
C GLU A 157 -2.93 4.36 -39.50
N PRO A 158 -1.62 4.61 -39.69
CA PRO A 158 -0.58 5.27 -38.85
C PRO A 158 0.45 6.16 -39.63
N HIS A 159 1.51 6.61 -38.91
CA HIS A 159 2.90 7.05 -39.31
C HIS A 159 3.27 8.56 -39.20
N PRO A 160 4.58 8.94 -39.08
CA PRO A 160 5.68 8.37 -38.26
C PRO A 160 6.59 9.42 -37.52
N SER A 161 7.36 8.91 -36.55
CA SER A 161 8.73 9.30 -36.11
C SER A 161 9.08 10.72 -35.62
N GLU A 162 9.41 10.84 -34.32
CA GLU A 162 10.60 11.58 -33.86
C GLU A 162 11.15 10.97 -32.56
N ALA A 163 12.48 10.87 -32.48
CA ALA A 163 13.22 10.21 -31.41
C ALA A 163 13.35 11.07 -30.16
N VAL A 164 13.01 10.52 -28.99
CA VAL A 164 13.28 11.11 -27.67
C VAL A 164 13.95 10.06 -26.77
N LEU A 165 15.01 10.50 -26.08
CA LEU A 165 15.88 9.77 -25.15
C LEU A 165 15.09 9.11 -23.99
N PRO A 166 15.63 8.06 -23.34
CA PRO A 166 14.86 7.23 -22.41
C PRO A 166 14.51 7.96 -21.11
N VAL A 167 13.22 8.11 -20.87
CA VAL A 167 12.61 8.42 -19.55
C VAL A 167 12.30 7.08 -18.86
N PRO A 168 12.54 6.92 -17.54
CA PRO A 168 12.13 5.70 -16.83
C PRO A 168 10.62 5.48 -16.96
N ARG A 169 10.24 4.23 -17.23
CA ARG A 169 8.97 3.82 -17.83
C ARG A 169 7.81 3.84 -16.84
N SER A 170 6.72 4.50 -17.23
CA SER A 170 5.38 4.26 -16.72
C SER A 170 4.99 2.79 -16.94
N ARG A 171 4.60 2.08 -15.87
CA ARG A 171 4.02 0.74 -15.98
C ARG A 171 2.70 0.80 -16.77
N ARG A 172 2.46 -0.19 -17.63
CA ARG A 172 1.38 -0.19 -18.62
C ARG A 172 0.00 -0.19 -17.93
N ARG A 173 -0.89 0.71 -18.36
CA ARG A 173 -2.32 0.70 -18.00
C ARG A 173 -3.02 -0.57 -18.51
N VAL A 174 -3.71 -1.26 -17.61
CA VAL A 174 -4.69 -2.33 -17.88
C VAL A 174 -6.07 -1.83 -17.42
N PRO A 175 -7.20 -2.23 -18.04
CA PRO A 175 -8.48 -1.50 -17.90
C PRO A 175 -9.05 -1.58 -16.48
N ARG A 176 -9.54 -0.42 -16.02
CA ARG A 176 -9.97 -0.14 -14.64
C ARG A 176 -11.41 -0.61 -14.37
N ARG A 177 -11.63 -1.29 -13.24
CA ARG A 177 -12.94 -1.32 -12.57
C ARG A 177 -12.83 -0.53 -11.26
N THR A 178 -13.88 0.24 -10.99
CA THR A 178 -14.11 1.23 -9.90
C THR A 178 -13.10 1.28 -8.75
N TRP A 179 -12.51 2.47 -8.55
CA TRP A 179 -11.48 2.75 -7.53
C TRP A 179 -12.03 3.62 -6.41
N SER A 180 -11.58 3.36 -5.19
CA SER A 180 -11.58 4.32 -4.08
C SER A 180 -10.13 4.65 -3.72
N SER A 181 -9.73 5.91 -3.84
CA SER A 181 -8.39 6.39 -3.52
C SER A 181 -8.33 6.86 -2.06
N VAL A 182 -7.37 6.35 -1.27
CA VAL A 182 -7.06 6.89 0.07
C VAL A 182 -5.71 7.60 -0.01
N THR A 183 -5.71 8.91 0.24
CA THR A 183 -4.47 9.72 0.37
C THR A 183 -4.07 9.84 1.82
N PHE A 184 -2.85 9.40 2.15
CA PHE A 184 -2.22 9.63 3.44
C PHE A 184 -1.39 10.92 3.41
N ARG A 185 -1.47 11.74 4.47
CA ARG A 185 -0.55 12.85 4.73
C ARG A 185 0.26 12.49 5.97
N PRO A 186 1.60 12.41 5.92
CA PRO A 186 2.40 12.28 7.13
C PRO A 186 2.28 13.56 7.97
N ALA A 187 2.23 13.39 9.30
CA ALA A 187 2.31 14.50 10.24
C ALA A 187 3.67 15.19 10.08
N VAL A 188 3.65 16.50 9.88
CA VAL A 188 4.85 17.33 9.86
C VAL A 188 5.24 17.52 11.32
N GLU A 189 6.45 17.10 11.71
CA GLU A 189 7.03 17.44 13.01
C GLU A 189 7.19 18.97 13.07
N GLU A 190 6.53 19.59 14.03
CA GLU A 190 6.69 21.00 14.37
C GLU A 190 8.10 21.19 14.95
N GLU A 191 8.99 21.84 14.19
CA GLU A 191 10.29 22.27 14.70
C GLU A 191 10.07 23.25 15.86
N THR A 192 10.39 22.80 17.08
CA THR A 192 10.47 23.70 18.24
C THR A 192 11.76 24.50 18.14
N GLU A 193 11.65 25.81 17.92
CA GLU A 193 12.78 26.73 17.96
C GLU A 193 13.45 26.72 19.35
N PRO A 194 14.80 26.78 19.43
CA PRO A 194 15.48 26.87 20.70
C PRO A 194 15.38 28.29 21.27
N LEU A 195 14.81 28.39 22.47
CA LEU A 195 14.75 29.60 23.28
C LEU A 195 16.17 30.12 23.58
N SER A 196 16.55 31.25 22.96
CA SER A 196 17.78 31.98 23.26
C SER A 196 17.70 32.57 24.67
N MET A 197 18.47 32.02 25.61
CA MET A 197 18.64 32.57 26.95
C MET A 197 19.67 33.69 26.91
N ALA A 198 19.19 34.93 26.96
CA ALA A 198 20.02 36.11 27.21
C ALA A 198 20.45 36.14 28.69
N SER A 199 21.76 36.19 28.93
CA SER A 199 22.33 36.50 30.25
C SER A 199 22.06 37.96 30.63
N PRO A 200 21.66 38.28 31.88
CA PRO A 200 21.76 39.64 32.38
C PRO A 200 23.17 39.86 32.93
N GLY A 201 23.83 40.90 32.45
CA GLY A 201 25.05 41.41 33.05
C GLY A 201 24.78 42.02 34.43
N GLY A 202 25.71 41.77 35.34
CA GLY A 202 25.85 42.38 36.66
C GLY A 202 27.29 42.23 37.11
#